data_AF-A0A4V1XIV8-F1
#
_entry.id   AF-A0A4V1XIV8-F1
#
_cell.length_a   1.000
_cell.length_b   1.000
_cell.length_c   1.000
_cell.angle_alpha   90.00
_cell.angle_beta   90.00
_cell.angle_gamma   90.00
#
_symmetry.space_group_name_H-M   'P 1'
#
loop_
_entity.id
_entity.type
_entity.pdbx_description
1 polymer ?
#
loop_
_entity_poly.entity_id
_entity_poly.type
_entity_poly.pdbx_seq_one_letter_code
_entity_poly.pdbx_strand_id
1 'polypeptide(L)'
;MIRKQARQRRDYLYRKAIILREAEISEKRAKLRASLATGKPLDPSIANDQQLRKDYAYDESRPDRNANEELDLDDEYSQLSGIVDPRVLASFSLHNVVLRHDIPGSIRGTVSESYPHLIFDGFTTRLGERVVKILKHIFPPREPVTSKAKLGNRVVTFKRTGHDSIELSEVGPRMSMKLFEIRSGTLENKDGDVEWHLNQYTRTSRKKDYL
;
A
#
# COMPACT_ATOMS: atom_id res chain seq x y z
N MET A 1 -12.21 0.78 26.40
CA MET A 1 -11.71 0.40 25.05
C MET A 1 -11.79 1.57 24.06
N ILE A 2 -12.96 2.19 23.89
CA ILE A 2 -13.23 3.29 22.92
C ILE A 2 -12.29 4.50 23.07
N ARG A 3 -12.07 4.99 24.31
CA ARG A 3 -11.17 6.13 24.56
C ARG A 3 -9.72 5.89 24.10
N LYS A 4 -9.23 4.64 24.20
CA LYS A 4 -7.88 4.26 23.76
C LYS A 4 -7.77 4.34 22.24
N GLN A 5 -8.76 3.81 21.51
CA GLN A 5 -8.81 3.87 20.04
C GLN A 5 -8.90 5.33 19.54
N ALA A 6 -9.74 6.15 20.17
CA ALA A 6 -9.86 7.58 19.84
C ALA A 6 -8.56 8.36 20.08
N ARG A 7 -7.83 8.07 21.18
CA ARG A 7 -6.51 8.65 21.42
C ARG A 7 -5.50 8.23 20.35
N GLN A 8 -5.38 6.93 20.09
CA GLN A 8 -4.47 6.39 19.08
C GLN A 8 -4.73 7.00 17.69
N ARG A 9 -5.99 7.23 17.31
CA ARG A 9 -6.34 7.91 16.05
C ARG A 9 -5.83 9.35 16.03
N ARG A 10 -6.04 10.12 17.10
CA ARG A 10 -5.53 11.50 17.20
C ARG A 10 -4.01 11.54 17.13
N ASP A 11 -3.33 10.62 17.82
CA ASP A 11 -1.87 10.53 17.80
C ASP A 11 -1.34 10.19 16.40
N TYR A 12 -2.03 9.31 15.66
CA TYR A 12 -1.68 8.97 14.28
C TYR A 12 -1.86 10.16 13.32
N LEU A 13 -3.01 10.84 13.39
CA LEU A 13 -3.26 12.02 12.56
C LEU A 13 -2.25 13.15 12.85
N TYR A 14 -1.90 13.34 14.12
CA TYR A 14 -0.90 14.31 14.52
C TYR A 14 0.50 13.96 14.00
N ARG A 15 0.93 12.69 14.12
CA ARG A 15 2.20 12.21 13.55
C ARG A 15 2.24 12.37 12.04
N LYS A 16 1.17 12.00 11.34
CA LYS A 16 1.04 12.18 9.89
C LYS A 16 1.19 13.66 9.48
N ALA A 17 0.59 14.58 10.24
CA ALA A 17 0.72 16.01 9.99
C ALA A 17 2.16 16.54 10.23
N ILE A 18 2.86 16.00 11.23
CA ILE A 18 4.28 16.30 11.46
C ILE A 18 5.13 15.79 10.30
N ILE A 19 4.95 14.53 9.88
CA ILE A 19 5.71 13.93 8.76
C ILE A 19 5.56 14.77 7.49
N LEU A 20 4.35 15.24 7.18
CA LEU A 20 4.14 16.10 6.01
C LEU A 20 4.93 17.43 6.10
N ARG A 21 4.98 18.06 7.29
CA ARG A 21 5.80 19.26 7.51
C ARG A 21 7.30 18.95 7.46
N GLU A 22 7.71 17.85 8.07
CA GLU A 22 9.10 17.40 8.08
C GLU A 22 9.59 17.06 6.68
N ALA A 23 8.73 16.53 5.81
CA ALA A 23 9.08 16.22 4.43
C ALA A 23 9.34 17.48 3.58
N GLU A 24 8.54 18.55 3.76
CA GLU A 24 8.84 19.84 3.11
C GLU A 24 10.20 20.41 3.55
N ILE A 25 10.56 20.19 4.82
CA ILE A 25 11.85 20.57 5.36
C ILE A 25 12.95 19.64 4.84
N SER A 26 12.70 18.34 4.73
CA SER A 26 13.66 17.34 4.26
C SER A 26 14.04 17.58 2.81
N GLU A 27 13.10 17.99 1.95
CA GLU A 27 13.39 18.39 0.58
C GLU A 27 14.38 19.57 0.50
N LYS A 28 14.22 20.57 1.39
CA LYS A 28 15.15 21.71 1.47
C LYS A 28 16.53 21.26 1.98
N ARG A 29 16.56 20.37 2.98
CA ARG A 29 17.80 19.80 3.53
C ARG A 29 18.55 18.97 2.49
N ALA A 30 17.85 18.14 1.72
CA ALA A 30 18.44 17.32 0.66
C ALA A 30 19.11 18.19 -0.41
N LYS A 31 18.48 19.31 -0.81
CA LYS A 31 19.07 20.29 -1.72
C LYS A 31 20.31 20.96 -1.14
N LEU A 32 20.29 21.32 0.15
CA LEU A 32 21.44 21.87 0.85
C LEU A 32 22.61 20.87 0.89
N ARG A 33 22.34 19.62 1.25
CA ARG A 33 23.34 18.53 1.25
C ARG A 33 23.96 18.30 -0.12
N ALA A 34 23.13 18.23 -1.17
CA ALA A 34 23.60 18.04 -2.54
C ALA A 34 24.45 19.22 -3.03
N SER A 35 24.08 20.45 -2.67
CA SER A 35 24.86 21.66 -2.96
C SER A 35 26.20 21.65 -2.23
N LEU A 36 26.24 21.28 -0.94
CA LEU A 36 27.49 21.15 -0.17
C LEU A 36 28.42 20.08 -0.75
N ALA A 37 27.87 18.96 -1.21
CA ALA A 37 28.66 17.88 -1.83
C ALA A 37 29.23 18.25 -3.21
N THR A 38 28.48 19.02 -4.01
CA THR A 38 28.85 19.34 -5.41
C THR A 38 29.44 20.73 -5.60
N GLY A 39 29.33 21.61 -4.61
CA GLY A 39 29.70 23.02 -4.71
C GLY A 39 28.79 23.85 -5.63
N LYS A 40 27.69 23.30 -6.16
CA LYS A 40 26.77 24.02 -7.05
C LYS A 40 25.97 25.07 -6.27
N PRO A 41 25.70 26.25 -6.86
CA PRO A 41 24.91 27.30 -6.21
C PRO A 41 23.48 26.83 -5.92
N LEU A 42 22.97 27.21 -4.75
CA LEU A 42 21.62 26.89 -4.26
C LEU A 42 20.70 28.09 -4.38
N ASP A 43 19.38 27.84 -4.40
CA ASP A 43 18.37 28.88 -4.32
C ASP A 43 18.60 29.81 -3.09
N PRO A 44 18.57 31.14 -3.26
CA PRO A 44 18.82 32.09 -2.18
C PRO A 44 17.85 31.96 -0.99
N SER A 45 16.62 31.51 -1.21
CA SER A 45 15.63 31.31 -0.13
C SER A 45 16.07 30.19 0.81
N ILE A 46 16.66 29.11 0.27
CA ILE A 46 17.17 27.99 1.07
C ILE A 46 18.54 28.33 1.65
N ALA A 47 19.39 28.98 0.84
CA ALA A 47 20.73 29.35 1.27
C ALA A 47 20.68 30.30 2.47
N ASN A 48 19.82 31.32 2.48
CA ASN A 48 19.79 32.34 3.53
C ASN A 48 18.99 31.93 4.79
N ASP A 49 18.40 30.74 4.81
CA ASP A 49 17.65 30.26 5.97
C ASP A 49 18.59 29.86 7.11
N GLN A 50 18.62 30.69 8.15
CA GLN A 50 19.48 30.49 9.32
C GLN A 50 18.99 29.34 10.22
N GLN A 51 17.69 29.10 10.29
CA GLN A 51 17.12 28.01 11.10
C GLN A 51 17.47 26.67 10.46
N LEU A 52 17.24 26.56 9.15
CA LEU A 52 17.58 25.36 8.38
C LEU A 52 19.06 24.95 8.55
N ARG A 53 19.99 25.91 8.49
CA ARG A 53 21.43 25.64 8.67
C ARG A 53 21.78 25.15 10.07
N LYS A 54 21.14 25.70 11.11
CA LYS A 54 21.35 25.27 12.50
C LYS A 54 20.84 23.86 12.72
N ASP A 55 19.63 23.58 12.23
CA ASP A 55 19.00 22.26 12.40
C ASP A 55 19.70 21.20 11.55
N TYR A 56 20.16 21.55 10.35
CA TYR A 56 20.88 20.65 9.46
C TYR A 56 22.11 20.03 10.14
N ALA A 57 22.85 20.80 10.94
CA ALA A 57 24.02 20.31 11.67
C ALA A 57 23.72 19.12 12.61
N TYR A 58 22.48 19.01 13.10
CA TYR A 58 22.05 17.89 13.95
C TYR A 58 21.41 16.75 13.14
N ASP A 59 20.89 17.04 11.95
CA ASP A 59 20.13 16.11 11.13
C ASP A 59 20.93 15.49 9.97
N GLU A 60 22.23 15.80 9.81
CA GLU A 60 23.08 15.29 8.72
C GLU A 60 23.10 13.75 8.61
N SER A 61 22.94 13.05 9.74
CA SER A 61 22.95 11.59 9.80
C SER A 61 21.61 10.97 9.39
N ARG A 62 20.52 11.74 9.29
CA ARG A 62 19.24 11.19 8.81
C ARG A 62 19.35 10.84 7.32
N PRO A 63 18.76 9.72 6.89
CA PRO A 63 18.68 9.40 5.46
C PRO A 63 17.75 10.40 4.76
N ASP A 64 18.11 10.81 3.56
CA ASP A 64 17.29 11.68 2.72
C ASP A 64 16.12 10.85 2.15
N ARG A 65 15.05 10.73 2.93
CA ARG A 65 13.82 10.04 2.53
C ARG A 65 12.81 11.04 2.00
N ASN A 66 12.09 10.62 0.97
CA ASN A 66 10.98 11.42 0.46
C ASN A 66 9.76 11.31 1.39
N ALA A 67 8.85 12.28 1.34
CA ALA A 67 7.61 12.31 2.13
C ALA A 67 6.86 10.97 2.07
N ASN A 68 6.80 10.38 0.88
CA ASN A 68 6.08 9.14 0.64
C ASN A 68 6.75 7.95 1.34
N GLU A 69 8.08 7.90 1.35
CA GLU A 69 8.83 6.81 1.99
C GLU A 69 8.69 6.88 3.51
N GLU A 70 8.72 8.09 4.08
CA GLU A 70 8.47 8.27 5.52
C GLU A 70 7.05 7.90 5.92
N LEU A 71 6.06 8.32 5.12
CA LEU A 71 4.66 7.95 5.34
C LEU A 71 4.43 6.43 5.20
N ASP A 72 5.14 5.77 4.29
CA ASP A 72 5.05 4.31 4.11
C ASP A 72 5.66 3.53 5.27
N LEU A 73 6.67 4.08 5.95
CA LEU A 73 7.32 3.47 7.11
C LEU A 73 6.45 3.54 8.37
N ASP A 74 5.70 4.63 8.58
CA ASP A 74 4.73 4.79 9.68
C ASP A 74 3.30 4.37 9.27
N ASP A 75 3.17 3.55 8.21
CA ASP A 75 1.88 3.03 7.75
C ASP A 75 1.39 1.88 8.65
N GLU A 76 0.08 1.80 8.84
CA GLU A 76 -0.61 0.87 9.74
C GLU A 76 -0.29 -0.60 9.45
N TYR A 77 0.07 -0.89 8.21
CA TYR A 77 0.38 -2.24 7.74
C TYR A 77 1.85 -2.65 7.95
N SER A 78 2.79 -1.71 8.04
CA SER A 78 4.22 -2.05 8.07
C SER A 78 4.65 -2.73 9.37
N GLN A 79 4.14 -2.24 10.50
CA GLN A 79 4.55 -2.68 11.84
C GLN A 79 3.66 -3.76 12.44
N LEU A 80 2.40 -3.86 11.98
CA LEU A 80 1.36 -4.65 12.64
C LEU A 80 0.66 -5.65 11.70
N SER A 81 1.13 -5.80 10.46
CA SER A 81 0.56 -6.79 9.54
C SER A 81 0.56 -8.18 10.17
N GLY A 82 -0.61 -8.81 10.21
CA GLY A 82 -0.81 -10.15 10.78
C GLY A 82 -0.92 -10.20 12.31
N ILE A 83 -0.77 -9.07 13.02
CA ILE A 83 -0.89 -9.00 14.48
C ILE A 83 -2.13 -8.20 14.89
N VAL A 84 -2.43 -7.11 14.19
CA VAL A 84 -3.55 -6.21 14.48
C VAL A 84 -4.34 -5.94 13.21
N ASP A 85 -5.66 -5.92 13.33
CA ASP A 85 -6.54 -5.55 12.22
C ASP A 85 -6.24 -4.12 11.72
N PRO A 86 -6.05 -3.94 10.41
CA PRO A 86 -5.81 -2.62 9.84
C PRO A 86 -7.04 -1.72 9.98
N ARG A 87 -6.83 -0.40 10.12
CA ARG A 87 -7.90 0.59 10.34
C ARG A 87 -8.19 1.39 9.09
N VAL A 88 -8.25 0.69 7.96
CA VAL A 88 -8.59 1.26 6.65
C VAL A 88 -9.80 0.55 6.09
N LEU A 89 -10.72 1.32 5.54
CA LEU A 89 -11.88 0.81 4.81
C LEU A 89 -11.69 1.08 3.32
N ALA A 90 -11.61 0.00 2.54
CA ALA A 90 -11.63 0.06 1.08
C ALA A 90 -12.91 -0.59 0.56
N SER A 91 -13.67 0.17 -0.21
CA SER A 91 -14.97 -0.26 -0.72
C SER A 91 -14.91 -0.49 -2.22
N PHE A 92 -15.35 -1.67 -2.64
CA PHE A 92 -15.30 -2.13 -4.02
C PHE A 92 -16.70 -2.52 -4.51
N SER A 93 -17.02 -2.19 -5.76
CA SER A 93 -18.17 -2.77 -6.46
C SER A 93 -17.73 -4.04 -7.19
N LEU A 94 -18.56 -5.07 -7.15
CA LEU A 94 -18.32 -6.35 -7.80
C LEU A 94 -19.07 -6.41 -9.13
N HIS A 95 -18.36 -6.82 -10.18
CA HIS A 95 -18.88 -7.04 -11.52
C HIS A 95 -18.40 -8.39 -12.04
N ASN A 96 -19.11 -8.96 -13.03
CA ASN A 96 -18.74 -10.22 -13.70
C ASN A 96 -18.42 -11.37 -12.72
N VAL A 97 -19.26 -11.52 -11.69
CA VAL A 97 -19.03 -12.53 -10.66
C VAL A 97 -19.43 -13.90 -11.20
N VAL A 98 -18.47 -14.82 -11.27
CA VAL A 98 -18.70 -16.24 -11.52
C VAL A 98 -18.41 -16.98 -10.22
N LEU A 99 -19.45 -17.60 -9.67
CA LEU A 99 -19.34 -18.30 -8.40
C LEU A 99 -18.62 -19.63 -8.61
N ARG A 100 -17.93 -20.10 -7.56
CA ARG A 100 -17.16 -21.34 -7.65
C ARG A 100 -18.00 -22.52 -8.12
N HIS A 101 -19.24 -22.63 -7.64
CA HIS A 101 -20.14 -23.74 -7.98
C HIS A 101 -20.55 -23.77 -9.45
N ASP A 102 -20.44 -22.66 -10.17
CA ASP A 102 -20.74 -22.55 -11.59
C ASP A 102 -19.54 -22.97 -12.47
N ILE A 103 -18.35 -23.14 -11.89
CA ILE A 103 -17.13 -23.49 -12.63
C ILE A 103 -17.12 -25.00 -12.95
N PRO A 104 -16.98 -25.40 -14.22
CA PRO A 104 -16.90 -26.81 -14.59
C PRO A 104 -15.70 -27.50 -13.91
N GLY A 105 -15.95 -28.61 -13.22
CA GLY A 105 -14.90 -29.40 -12.55
C GLY A 105 -14.58 -28.97 -11.10
N SER A 106 -15.06 -27.82 -10.63
CA SER A 106 -14.85 -27.34 -9.24
C SER A 106 -15.68 -28.10 -8.19
N ILE A 107 -16.81 -28.67 -8.61
CA ILE A 107 -17.77 -29.39 -7.75
C ILE A 107 -17.14 -30.63 -7.11
N ARG A 108 -16.09 -31.20 -7.72
CA ARG A 108 -15.52 -32.49 -7.32
C ARG A 108 -14.30 -32.44 -6.40
N GLY A 109 -13.79 -31.25 -6.05
CA GLY A 109 -12.55 -31.11 -5.28
C GLY A 109 -12.68 -30.19 -4.07
N THR A 110 -12.01 -30.54 -2.97
CA THR A 110 -11.72 -29.62 -1.87
C THR A 110 -10.69 -28.57 -2.33
N VAL A 111 -10.85 -27.33 -1.88
CA VAL A 111 -9.88 -26.26 -2.18
C VAL A 111 -8.69 -26.38 -1.25
N SER A 112 -7.48 -26.15 -1.75
CA SER A 112 -6.29 -26.10 -0.91
C SER A 112 -6.32 -24.87 0.01
N GLU A 113 -6.15 -25.06 1.31
CA GLU A 113 -6.07 -23.98 2.32
C GLU A 113 -4.66 -23.40 2.48
N SER A 114 -3.80 -23.64 1.49
CA SER A 114 -2.43 -23.14 1.47
C SER A 114 -2.39 -21.61 1.35
N TYR A 115 -1.37 -20.97 1.93
CA TYR A 115 -1.19 -19.52 1.77
C TYR A 115 -0.97 -19.16 0.29
N PRO A 116 -1.80 -18.29 -0.32
CA PRO A 116 -1.70 -17.97 -1.73
C PRO A 116 -0.39 -17.25 -2.08
N HIS A 117 0.02 -17.39 -3.34
CA HIS A 117 0.92 -16.40 -3.93
C HIS A 117 0.04 -15.33 -4.58
N LEU A 118 0.37 -14.07 -4.34
CA LEU A 118 -0.36 -12.92 -4.86
C LEU A 118 0.42 -12.31 -6.02
N ILE A 119 -0.27 -11.99 -7.11
CA ILE A 119 0.29 -11.30 -8.27
C ILE A 119 -0.54 -10.04 -8.46
N PHE A 120 0.14 -8.89 -8.51
CA PHE A 120 -0.46 -7.60 -8.81
C PHE A 120 0.20 -7.09 -10.08
N ASP A 121 -0.60 -6.70 -11.07
CA ASP A 121 -0.15 -6.24 -12.38
C ASP A 121 -0.86 -4.94 -12.74
N GLY A 122 -0.17 -4.05 -13.43
CA GLY A 122 -0.69 -2.75 -13.88
C GLY A 122 -0.81 -1.64 -12.84
N PHE A 123 -0.57 -1.90 -11.54
CA PHE A 123 -0.62 -0.88 -10.49
C PHE A 123 0.66 -0.03 -10.47
N THR A 124 0.61 1.15 -11.10
CA THR A 124 1.79 2.03 -11.23
C THR A 124 1.66 3.34 -10.45
N THR A 125 0.43 3.74 -10.13
CA THR A 125 0.21 4.98 -9.40
C THR A 125 0.38 4.75 -7.89
N ARG A 126 0.58 5.84 -7.15
CA ARG A 126 0.59 5.81 -5.67
C ARG A 126 -0.72 5.25 -5.09
N LEU A 127 -1.87 5.54 -5.72
CA LEU A 127 -3.15 4.97 -5.31
C LEU A 127 -3.18 3.47 -5.59
N GLY A 128 -2.64 3.03 -6.74
CA GLY A 128 -2.49 1.64 -7.09
C GLY A 128 -1.63 0.88 -6.06
N GLU A 129 -0.46 1.41 -5.71
CA GLU A 129 0.40 0.87 -4.65
C GLU A 129 -0.32 0.79 -3.30
N ARG A 130 -1.13 1.80 -2.96
CA ARG A 130 -1.97 1.79 -1.75
C ARG A 130 -3.00 0.66 -1.78
N VAL A 131 -3.69 0.45 -2.89
CA VAL A 131 -4.66 -0.65 -3.06
C VAL A 131 -3.98 -2.01 -2.97
N VAL A 132 -2.83 -2.18 -3.63
CA VAL A 132 -2.00 -3.38 -3.53
C VAL A 132 -1.61 -3.63 -2.07
N LYS A 133 -1.22 -2.58 -1.34
CA LYS A 133 -0.88 -2.68 0.08
C LYS A 133 -2.08 -3.10 0.92
N ILE A 134 -3.29 -2.62 0.66
CA ILE A 134 -4.49 -3.05 1.39
C ILE A 134 -4.79 -4.53 1.08
N LEU A 135 -4.84 -4.90 -0.20
CA LEU A 135 -5.21 -6.25 -0.63
C LEU A 135 -4.19 -7.32 -0.22
N LYS A 136 -2.89 -7.02 -0.26
CA LYS A 136 -1.86 -8.01 0.08
C LYS A 136 -1.89 -8.42 1.55
N HIS A 137 -2.27 -7.50 2.44
CA HIS A 137 -2.29 -7.74 3.88
C HIS A 137 -3.60 -8.35 4.40
N ILE A 138 -4.56 -8.63 3.52
CA ILE A 138 -5.71 -9.50 3.85
C ILE A 138 -5.25 -10.96 3.97
N PHE A 139 -4.15 -11.31 3.29
CA PHE A 139 -3.59 -12.65 3.30
C PHE A 139 -2.45 -12.76 4.32
N PRO A 140 -2.27 -13.93 4.95
CA PRO A 140 -1.19 -14.15 5.90
C PRO A 140 0.18 -14.00 5.22
N PRO A 141 1.20 -13.47 5.91
CA PRO A 141 2.54 -13.34 5.36
C PRO A 141 3.11 -14.73 5.08
N ARG A 142 3.63 -14.91 3.86
CA ARG A 142 4.34 -16.13 3.49
C ARG A 142 5.83 -15.94 3.76
N GLU A 143 6.48 -16.97 4.29
CA GLU A 143 7.93 -16.96 4.41
C GLU A 143 8.59 -16.85 3.02
N PRO A 144 9.69 -16.08 2.89
CA PRO A 144 10.42 -16.01 1.64
C PRO A 144 10.81 -17.41 1.17
N VAL A 145 10.79 -17.64 -0.14
CA VAL A 145 11.14 -18.93 -0.75
C VAL A 145 12.66 -19.13 -0.68
N THR A 146 13.19 -19.32 0.53
CA THR A 146 14.63 -19.55 0.78
C THR A 146 15.03 -20.97 0.39
N SER A 147 14.06 -21.90 0.31
CA SER A 147 14.29 -23.31 -0.02
C SER A 147 13.30 -23.80 -1.07
N LYS A 148 13.78 -24.54 -2.08
CA LYS A 148 12.97 -25.20 -3.13
C LYS A 148 11.85 -26.11 -2.58
N ALA A 149 11.97 -26.58 -1.34
CA ALA A 149 10.97 -27.41 -0.67
C ALA A 149 9.68 -26.66 -0.25
N LYS A 150 9.72 -25.32 -0.09
CA LYS A 150 8.55 -24.52 0.33
C LYS A 150 7.68 -24.03 -0.84
N LEU A 151 7.97 -24.51 -2.06
CA LEU A 151 7.27 -24.14 -3.28
C LEU A 151 5.89 -24.83 -3.42
N GLY A 152 5.61 -25.85 -2.61
CA GLY A 152 4.62 -26.90 -2.91
C GLY A 152 3.14 -26.54 -2.75
N ASN A 153 2.80 -25.44 -2.11
CA ASN A 153 1.43 -25.18 -1.69
C ASN A 153 0.97 -23.81 -2.24
N ARG A 154 0.36 -23.81 -3.43
CA ARG A 154 -0.02 -22.61 -4.21
C ARG A 154 -1.52 -22.66 -4.53
N VAL A 155 -2.21 -21.54 -4.32
CA VAL A 155 -3.68 -21.40 -4.50
C VAL A 155 -4.09 -21.38 -5.98
N VAL A 156 -3.14 -21.12 -6.88
CA VAL A 156 -3.25 -21.53 -8.28
C VAL A 156 -2.50 -22.85 -8.39
N THR A 157 -3.21 -23.94 -8.70
CA THR A 157 -2.58 -25.25 -8.86
C THR A 157 -1.73 -25.24 -10.13
N PHE A 158 -0.45 -24.91 -9.98
CA PHE A 158 0.54 -25.05 -11.03
C PHE A 158 0.96 -26.51 -11.08
N LYS A 159 0.44 -27.29 -12.04
CA LYS A 159 0.97 -28.63 -12.28
C LYS A 159 2.16 -28.48 -13.24
N ARG A 160 3.36 -28.69 -12.72
CA ARG A 160 4.57 -28.67 -13.54
C ARG A 160 4.62 -29.97 -14.35
N THR A 161 4.40 -29.88 -15.66
CA THR A 161 4.44 -31.03 -16.57
C THR A 161 5.84 -31.31 -17.13
N GLY A 162 6.73 -30.31 -17.11
CA GLY A 162 8.14 -30.41 -17.54
C GLY A 162 9.02 -29.33 -16.88
N HIS A 163 10.28 -29.19 -17.30
CA HIS A 163 11.15 -28.13 -16.75
C HIS A 163 10.67 -26.71 -17.15
N ASP A 164 10.03 -26.58 -18.32
CA ASP A 164 9.69 -25.31 -18.95
C ASP A 164 8.17 -25.10 -19.16
N SER A 165 7.34 -26.06 -18.72
CA SER A 165 5.89 -26.04 -18.93
C SER A 165 5.11 -26.12 -17.62
N ILE A 166 4.09 -25.26 -17.53
CA ILE A 166 3.25 -25.11 -16.34
C ILE A 166 1.78 -25.17 -16.78
N GLU A 167 1.03 -26.11 -16.21
CA GLU A 167 -0.43 -26.20 -16.38
C GLU A 167 -1.12 -25.45 -15.24
N LEU A 168 -2.16 -24.67 -15.57
CA LEU A 168 -2.98 -23.93 -14.62
C LEU A 168 -4.36 -24.58 -14.51
N SER A 169 -4.85 -24.74 -13.29
CA SER A 169 -6.23 -25.14 -13.02
C SER A 169 -6.92 -24.05 -12.21
N GLU A 170 -8.14 -23.72 -12.62
CA GLU A 170 -8.98 -22.76 -11.93
C GLU A 170 -9.74 -23.42 -10.77
N VAL A 171 -9.69 -22.78 -9.60
CA VAL A 171 -10.22 -23.36 -8.34
C VAL A 171 -11.14 -22.40 -7.58
N GLY A 172 -11.01 -21.08 -7.80
CA GLY A 172 -11.73 -20.03 -7.09
C GLY A 172 -12.69 -19.24 -7.98
N PRO A 173 -13.55 -18.38 -7.39
CA PRO A 173 -14.48 -17.54 -8.16
C PRO A 173 -13.74 -16.51 -9.02
N ARG A 174 -14.38 -16.07 -10.11
CA ARG A 174 -13.93 -14.93 -10.91
C ARG A 174 -14.73 -13.70 -10.53
N MET A 175 -14.07 -12.57 -10.39
CA MET A 175 -14.75 -11.29 -10.18
C MET A 175 -13.91 -10.15 -10.71
N SER A 176 -14.58 -9.11 -11.20
CA SER A 176 -13.98 -7.82 -11.49
C SER A 176 -14.37 -6.84 -10.39
N MET A 177 -13.39 -6.41 -9.60
CA MET A 177 -13.60 -5.43 -8.53
C MET A 177 -13.28 -4.04 -9.05
N LYS A 178 -14.16 -3.07 -8.79
CA LYS A 178 -13.89 -1.65 -9.05
C LYS A 178 -13.90 -0.89 -7.74
N LEU A 179 -12.75 -0.31 -7.38
CA LEU A 179 -12.63 0.55 -6.22
C LEU A 179 -13.49 1.80 -6.41
N PHE A 180 -14.28 2.16 -5.40
CA PHE A 180 -15.03 3.42 -5.42
C PHE A 180 -14.75 4.34 -4.22
N GLU A 181 -14.16 3.83 -3.14
CA GLU A 181 -13.84 4.64 -1.97
C GLU A 181 -12.70 4.00 -1.14
N ILE A 182 -11.77 4.82 -0.67
CA ILE A 182 -10.82 4.51 0.39
C ILE A 182 -10.98 5.55 1.49
N ARG A 183 -11.18 5.08 2.72
CA ARG A 183 -11.38 5.92 3.89
C ARG A 183 -10.46 5.47 5.03
N SER A 184 -9.93 6.46 5.75
CA SER A 184 -9.21 6.24 7.00
C SER A 184 -10.20 6.00 8.13
N GLY A 185 -10.44 4.73 8.48
CA GLY A 185 -11.42 4.34 9.49
C GLY A 185 -11.80 2.87 9.42
N THR A 186 -12.56 2.43 10.42
CA THR A 186 -13.19 1.12 10.47
C THR A 186 -14.59 1.15 9.86
N LEU A 187 -15.16 -0.01 9.55
CA LEU A 187 -16.51 -0.13 8.95
C LEU A 187 -17.60 0.60 9.75
N GLU A 188 -17.52 0.58 11.08
CA GLU A 188 -18.49 1.24 11.97
C GLU A 188 -18.38 2.77 11.92
N ASN A 189 -17.20 3.30 11.63
CA ASN A 189 -16.92 4.73 11.66
C ASN A 189 -16.91 5.31 10.24
N LYS A 190 -18.10 5.58 9.72
CA LYS A 190 -18.30 6.17 8.39
C LYS A 190 -17.86 7.64 8.28
N ASP A 191 -17.55 8.31 9.39
CA ASP A 191 -17.08 9.70 9.42
C ASP A 191 -15.55 9.83 9.35
N GLY A 192 -14.85 8.76 8.92
CA GLY A 192 -13.42 8.80 8.63
C GLY A 192 -13.07 9.73 7.47
N ASP A 193 -11.83 10.22 7.41
CA ASP A 193 -11.39 11.06 6.30
C ASP A 193 -11.28 10.24 5.01
N VAL A 194 -11.85 10.74 3.92
CA VAL A 194 -11.81 10.08 2.61
C VAL A 194 -10.44 10.34 1.97
N GLU A 195 -9.67 9.29 1.80
CA GLU A 195 -8.36 9.34 1.12
C GLU A 195 -8.56 9.47 -0.39
N TRP A 196 -9.49 8.69 -0.94
CA TRP A 196 -9.86 8.73 -2.35
C TRP A 196 -11.29 8.25 -2.56
N HIS A 197 -11.98 8.80 -3.56
CA HIS A 197 -13.28 8.31 -3.99
C HIS A 197 -13.45 8.48 -5.50
N LEU A 198 -14.28 7.62 -6.09
CA LEU A 198 -14.58 7.63 -7.50
C LEU A 198 -15.50 8.80 -7.86
N ASN A 199 -14.93 9.81 -8.49
CA ASN A 199 -15.65 11.00 -8.95
C ASN A 199 -16.37 10.78 -10.28
N GLN A 200 -17.63 10.34 -10.25
CA GLN A 200 -18.36 9.99 -11.48
C GLN A 200 -18.89 11.21 -12.27
N TYR A 201 -19.40 12.23 -11.57
CA TYR A 201 -20.15 13.36 -12.17
C TYR A 201 -19.27 14.57 -12.49
N THR A 202 -17.99 14.36 -12.82
CA THR A 202 -17.07 15.44 -13.23
C THR A 202 -16.73 15.35 -14.71
N ARG A 203 -16.44 16.50 -15.35
CA ARG A 203 -16.25 16.60 -16.81
C ARG A 203 -15.17 15.67 -17.38
N THR A 204 -14.11 15.42 -16.62
CA THR A 204 -12.94 14.62 -17.05
C THR A 204 -12.81 13.29 -16.32
N SER A 205 -13.83 12.88 -15.55
CA SER A 205 -13.80 11.64 -14.76
C SER A 205 -13.41 10.41 -15.57
N ARG A 206 -14.03 10.27 -16.74
CA ARG A 206 -13.83 9.12 -17.65
C ARG A 206 -12.49 9.13 -18.40
N LYS A 207 -11.75 10.24 -18.34
CA LYS A 207 -10.46 10.40 -19.05
C LYS A 207 -9.26 10.13 -18.16
N LYS A 208 -9.45 10.09 -16.85
CA LYS A 208 -8.37 9.92 -15.88
C LYS A 208 -8.35 8.47 -15.41
N ASP A 209 -7.20 7.83 -15.56
CA ASP A 209 -6.92 6.57 -14.89
C ASP A 209 -6.12 6.82 -13.61
N TYR A 210 -6.46 6.11 -12.55
CA TYR A 210 -5.92 6.32 -11.21
C TYR A 210 -5.25 5.10 -10.61
N LEU A 211 -5.41 3.89 -11.18
CA LEU A 211 -4.86 2.66 -10.62
C LEU A 211 -3.71 2.14 -11.48
#